data_AF-A0A175RKE1-F1
#
_entry.id   AF-A0A175RKE1-F1
#
_cell.length_a   1.000
_cell.length_b   1.000
_cell.length_c   1.000
_cell.angle_alpha   90.00
_cell.angle_beta   90.00
_cell.angle_gamma   90.00
#
_symmetry.space_group_name_H-M   'P 1'
#
loop_
_entity.id
_entity.type
_entity.pdbx_description
1 polymer ?
#
loop_
_entity_poly.entity_id
_entity_poly.type
_entity_poly.pdbx_seq_one_letter_code
_entity_poly.pdbx_strand_id
1 'polypeptide(L)'
;MIDRLTDEPVRTDGDVLDLVRTLIGRPLTRQCWVVFLAERGVPIPLLLPVSDLPYQPDDRVDDFAALIADVTEQVGADDVVVVWERPGNDQAHAVDWEWVDAVACSFDERHVRLRGQVIVHDRGVELLELDEGAA
;
A
#
# COMPACT_ATOMS: atom_id res chain seq x y z
N MET A 1 -10.74 -0.03 19.46
CA MET A 1 -10.16 1.26 19.02
C MET A 1 -9.87 1.24 17.52
N ILE A 2 -9.37 0.13 16.96
CA ILE A 2 -9.25 -0.08 15.50
C ILE A 2 -10.60 -0.02 14.77
N ASP A 3 -11.64 -0.61 15.37
CA ASP A 3 -13.00 -0.74 14.82
C ASP A 3 -13.67 0.56 14.35
N ARG A 4 -13.34 1.72 14.94
CA ARG A 4 -13.99 3.00 14.58
C ARG A 4 -13.33 3.72 13.40
N LEU A 5 -12.05 3.49 13.16
CA LEU A 5 -11.31 4.12 12.05
C LEU A 5 -11.49 3.35 10.74
N THR A 6 -11.96 2.10 10.80
CA THR A 6 -12.33 1.29 9.63
C THR A 6 -13.69 1.72 9.04
N ASP A 7 -14.50 2.47 9.78
CA ASP A 7 -15.79 3.02 9.31
C ASP A 7 -15.64 4.40 8.63
N GLU A 8 -14.51 5.09 8.81
CA GLU A 8 -14.29 6.41 8.22
C GLU A 8 -13.84 6.27 6.75
N PRO A 9 -14.56 6.90 5.79
CA PRO A 9 -14.18 6.82 4.39
C PRO A 9 -12.83 7.49 4.12
N VAL A 10 -11.96 6.78 3.40
CA VAL A 10 -10.64 7.22 2.98
C VAL A 10 -10.75 7.89 1.61
N ARG A 11 -10.80 9.22 1.59
CA ARG A 11 -11.05 10.01 0.37
C ARG A 11 -9.90 10.93 0.03
N THR A 12 -9.15 11.37 1.04
CA THR A 12 -8.01 12.26 0.92
C THR A 12 -6.73 11.54 1.29
N ASP A 13 -5.60 12.12 0.88
CA ASP A 13 -4.29 11.58 1.23
C ASP A 13 -4.05 11.67 2.74
N GLY A 14 -4.62 12.67 3.40
CA GLY A 14 -4.66 12.74 4.86
C GLY A 14 -5.34 11.53 5.48
N ASP A 15 -6.49 11.12 4.95
CA ASP A 15 -7.23 9.94 5.43
C ASP A 15 -6.41 8.66 5.24
N VAL A 16 -5.69 8.54 4.12
CA VAL A 16 -4.78 7.41 3.87
C VAL A 16 -3.68 7.37 4.95
N LEU A 17 -3.04 8.50 5.23
CA LEU A 17 -1.96 8.56 6.22
C LEU A 17 -2.48 8.25 7.63
N ASP A 18 -3.66 8.75 8.00
CA ASP A 18 -4.24 8.51 9.33
C ASP A 18 -4.70 7.06 9.50
N LEU A 19 -5.24 6.44 8.45
CA LEU A 19 -5.51 5.00 8.41
C LEU A 19 -4.22 4.18 8.61
N VAL A 20 -3.18 4.47 7.84
CA VAL A 20 -1.93 3.71 7.89
C VAL A 20 -1.22 3.87 9.24
N ARG A 21 -1.19 5.09 9.81
CA ARG A 21 -0.67 5.33 11.18
C ARG A 21 -1.38 4.46 12.21
N THR A 22 -2.68 4.31 12.06
CA THR A 22 -3.51 3.53 12.97
C THR A 22 -3.27 2.03 12.83
N LEU A 23 -3.16 1.53 11.59
CA LEU A 23 -3.04 0.10 11.30
C LEU A 23 -1.64 -0.45 11.59
N ILE A 24 -0.60 0.24 11.14
CA ILE A 24 0.78 -0.26 11.20
C ILE A 24 1.48 0.21 12.48
N GLY A 25 1.23 1.45 12.90
CA GLY A 25 1.88 2.03 14.07
C GLY A 25 3.39 2.18 13.87
N ARG A 26 4.17 1.64 14.82
CA ARG A 26 5.64 1.74 14.79
C ARG A 26 6.21 0.64 13.86
N PRO A 27 7.12 0.96 12.93
CA PRO A 27 7.75 -0.05 12.09
C PRO A 27 8.66 -0.96 12.93
N LEU A 28 8.51 -2.27 12.74
CA LEU A 28 9.22 -3.35 13.43
C LEU A 28 10.00 -4.23 12.47
N THR A 29 9.49 -4.48 11.26
CA THR A 29 10.12 -5.35 10.27
C THR A 29 9.99 -4.81 8.85
N ARG A 30 10.93 -5.14 7.96
CA ARG A 30 10.83 -4.79 6.54
C ARG A 30 9.77 -5.69 5.91
N GLN A 31 8.58 -5.14 5.67
CA GLN A 31 7.46 -5.87 5.06
C GLN A 31 6.57 -4.93 4.24
N CYS A 32 5.73 -5.52 3.40
CA CYS A 32 4.68 -4.83 2.68
C CYS A 32 3.33 -5.18 3.31
N TRP A 33 2.41 -4.21 3.35
CA TRP A 33 1.02 -4.43 3.72
C TRP A 33 0.10 -3.93 2.63
N VAL A 34 -1.02 -4.62 2.46
CA VAL A 34 -2.07 -4.22 1.54
C VAL A 34 -3.36 -3.97 2.31
N VAL A 35 -3.92 -2.77 2.15
CA VAL A 35 -5.19 -2.35 2.71
C VAL A 35 -6.19 -2.20 1.58
N PHE A 36 -7.38 -2.74 1.78
CA PHE A 36 -8.44 -2.77 0.78
C PHE A 36 -9.53 -1.77 1.12
N LEU A 37 -10.00 -1.03 0.13
CA LEU A 37 -11.08 -0.06 0.26
C LEU A 37 -12.23 -0.50 -0.65
N ALA A 38 -13.42 -0.66 -0.08
CA ALA A 38 -14.65 -0.84 -0.82
C ALA A 38 -15.14 0.48 -1.43
N GLU A 39 -16.30 0.42 -2.09
CA GLU A 39 -16.96 1.56 -2.71
C GLU A 39 -16.99 2.79 -1.81
N ARG A 40 -16.72 3.97 -2.40
CA ARG A 40 -16.65 5.29 -1.72
C ARG A 40 -15.53 5.42 -0.68
N GLY A 41 -14.52 4.56 -0.75
CA GLY A 41 -13.31 4.60 0.07
C GLY A 41 -13.50 3.99 1.45
N VAL A 42 -14.48 3.12 1.65
CA VAL A 42 -14.74 2.50 2.97
C VAL A 42 -13.69 1.42 3.24
N PRO A 43 -12.87 1.51 4.30
CA PRO A 43 -11.91 0.46 4.64
C PRO A 43 -12.58 -0.90 4.85
N ILE A 44 -12.07 -1.92 4.18
CA ILE A 44 -12.40 -3.31 4.47
C ILE A 44 -11.54 -3.75 5.65
N PRO A 45 -12.08 -4.44 6.67
CA PRO A 45 -11.31 -4.92 7.84
C PRO A 45 -10.43 -6.14 7.49
N LEU A 46 -9.63 -6.01 6.42
CA LEU A 46 -8.65 -6.96 5.94
C LEU A 46 -7.33 -6.22 5.72
N LEU A 47 -6.32 -6.62 6.47
CA LEU A 47 -4.94 -6.17 6.33
C LEU A 47 -4.10 -7.37 5.90
N LEU A 48 -3.56 -7.33 4.69
CA LEU A 48 -2.80 -8.44 4.12
C LEU A 48 -1.29 -8.17 4.24
N PRO A 49 -0.55 -8.95 5.06
CA PRO A 49 0.90 -8.89 5.10
C PRO A 49 1.53 -9.61 3.91
N VAL A 50 2.57 -9.00 3.32
CA VAL A 50 3.40 -9.60 2.26
C VAL A 50 4.88 -9.41 2.64
N SER A 51 5.47 -10.48 3.19
CA SER A 51 6.81 -10.47 3.81
C SER A 51 7.90 -11.11 2.96
N ASP A 52 7.57 -11.91 1.96
CA ASP A 52 8.53 -12.67 1.13
C ASP A 52 8.89 -11.95 -0.19
N LEU A 53 8.79 -10.62 -0.21
CA LEU A 53 9.22 -9.84 -1.37
C LEU A 53 10.75 -9.79 -1.43
N PRO A 54 11.34 -9.94 -2.63
CA PRO A 54 12.77 -9.80 -2.82
C PRO A 54 13.27 -8.40 -2.44
N TYR A 55 14.59 -8.25 -2.30
CA TYR A 55 15.16 -6.96 -1.94
C TYR A 55 14.82 -5.89 -2.97
N GLN A 56 15.01 -6.21 -4.26
CA GLN A 56 14.63 -5.42 -5.43
C GLN A 56 13.44 -6.08 -6.14
N PRO A 57 12.63 -5.31 -6.89
CA PRO A 57 11.59 -5.89 -7.73
C PRO A 57 12.21 -6.82 -8.78
N ASP A 58 11.57 -7.98 -8.96
CA ASP A 58 11.87 -8.96 -10.01
C ASP A 58 10.54 -9.48 -10.59
N ASP A 59 10.58 -10.60 -11.32
CA ASP A 59 9.39 -11.21 -11.93
C ASP A 59 8.25 -11.49 -10.91
N ARG A 60 8.53 -11.52 -9.59
CA ARG A 60 7.49 -11.68 -8.55
C ARG A 60 6.59 -10.47 -8.36
N VAL A 61 6.92 -9.31 -8.94
CA VAL A 61 6.00 -8.15 -8.94
C VAL A 61 4.68 -8.53 -9.61
N ASP A 62 4.76 -9.29 -10.70
CA ASP A 62 3.59 -9.75 -11.45
C ASP A 62 2.75 -10.77 -10.69
N ASP A 63 3.40 -11.67 -9.94
CA ASP A 63 2.73 -12.63 -9.07
C ASP A 63 2.04 -11.90 -7.90
N PHE A 64 2.70 -10.88 -7.34
CA PHE A 64 2.13 -10.05 -6.29
C PHE A 64 0.90 -9.29 -6.80
N ALA A 65 1.00 -8.64 -7.97
CA ALA A 65 -0.13 -7.91 -8.54
C ALA A 65 -1.29 -8.84 -8.93
N ALA A 66 -1.01 -10.04 -9.44
CA ALA A 66 -2.03 -11.06 -9.71
C ALA A 66 -2.75 -11.50 -8.43
N LEU A 67 -1.99 -11.76 -7.35
CA LEU A 67 -2.56 -12.09 -6.04
C LEU A 67 -3.49 -10.96 -5.55
N ILE A 68 -3.07 -9.70 -5.65
CA ILE A 68 -3.88 -8.56 -5.19
C ILE A 68 -5.12 -8.36 -6.06
N ALA A 69 -5.04 -8.59 -7.38
CA ALA A 69 -6.21 -8.57 -8.24
C ALA A 69 -7.24 -9.63 -7.80
N ASP A 70 -6.79 -10.88 -7.59
CA ASP A 70 -7.66 -11.96 -7.13
C ASP A 70 -8.32 -11.64 -5.78
N VAL A 71 -7.57 -11.10 -4.82
CA VAL A 71 -8.11 -10.72 -3.50
C VAL A 71 -9.12 -9.57 -3.64
N THR A 72 -8.81 -8.57 -4.45
CA THR A 72 -9.69 -7.41 -4.72
C THR A 72 -11.06 -7.86 -5.21
N GLU A 73 -11.10 -8.79 -6.16
CA GLU A 73 -12.35 -9.39 -6.66
C GLU A 73 -13.10 -10.18 -5.56
N GLN A 74 -12.38 -10.97 -4.77
CA GLN A 74 -12.98 -11.82 -3.73
C GLN A 74 -13.62 -11.00 -2.59
N VAL A 75 -13.03 -9.86 -2.24
CA VAL A 75 -13.51 -9.03 -1.11
C VAL A 75 -14.39 -7.85 -1.56
N GLY A 76 -14.51 -7.63 -2.87
CA GLY A 76 -15.28 -6.51 -3.42
C GLY A 76 -14.62 -5.16 -3.14
N ALA A 77 -13.30 -5.08 -3.24
CA ALA A 77 -12.57 -3.83 -3.11
C ALA A 77 -12.56 -3.07 -4.43
N ASP A 78 -12.69 -1.74 -4.36
CA ASP A 78 -12.61 -0.82 -5.50
C ASP A 78 -11.23 -0.16 -5.61
N ASP A 79 -10.53 -0.01 -4.50
CA ASP A 79 -9.22 0.64 -4.42
C ASP A 79 -8.31 -0.06 -3.39
N VAL A 80 -7.00 0.06 -3.59
CA VAL A 80 -5.97 -0.53 -2.73
C VAL A 80 -4.99 0.53 -2.25
N VAL A 81 -4.56 0.45 -0.98
CA VAL A 81 -3.40 1.18 -0.45
C VAL A 81 -2.28 0.18 -0.17
N VAL A 82 -1.11 0.44 -0.74
CA VAL A 82 0.10 -0.36 -0.48
C VAL A 82 0.97 0.36 0.53
N VAL A 83 1.44 -0.36 1.55
CA VAL A 83 2.22 0.21 2.65
C VAL A 83 3.56 -0.50 2.79
N TRP A 84 4.64 0.27 2.70
CA TRP A 84 6.01 -0.18 2.79
C TRP A 84 6.56 0.08 4.20
N GLU A 85 6.71 -0.96 5.00
CA GLU A 85 7.31 -0.85 6.33
C GLU A 85 8.83 -0.93 6.24
N ARG A 86 9.52 0.06 6.81
CA ARG A 86 10.98 0.25 6.73
C ARG A 86 11.55 0.68 8.09
N PRO A 87 11.73 -0.26 9.03
CA PRO A 87 12.36 0.03 10.31
C PRO A 87 13.82 0.45 10.13
N GLY A 88 14.29 1.41 10.94
CA GLY A 88 15.67 1.90 10.88
C GLY A 88 15.94 2.92 9.78
N ASN A 89 14.98 3.17 8.89
CA ASN A 89 15.06 4.22 7.88
C ASN A 89 14.39 5.49 8.39
N ASP A 90 14.76 6.63 7.80
CA ASP A 90 14.15 7.92 8.07
C ASP A 90 13.46 8.52 6.83
N GLN A 91 13.62 7.91 5.66
CA GLN A 91 13.02 8.28 4.37
C GLN A 91 12.98 7.08 3.42
N ALA A 92 12.31 7.24 2.27
CA ALA A 92 12.38 6.27 1.16
C ALA A 92 13.78 6.25 0.52
N HIS A 93 14.31 5.05 0.24
CA HIS A 93 15.55 4.85 -0.50
C HIS A 93 15.29 4.45 -1.95
N ALA A 94 16.33 4.46 -2.79
CA ALA A 94 16.21 4.14 -4.22
C ALA A 94 15.49 2.81 -4.50
N VAL A 95 15.78 1.77 -3.71
CA VAL A 95 15.12 0.46 -3.85
C VAL A 95 13.63 0.50 -3.50
N ASP A 96 13.20 1.43 -2.64
CA ASP A 96 11.79 1.59 -2.32
C ASP A 96 11.06 2.21 -3.51
N TRP A 97 11.67 3.19 -4.16
CA TRP A 97 11.13 3.79 -5.39
C TRP A 97 11.05 2.80 -6.55
N GLU A 98 12.03 1.91 -6.71
CA GLU A 98 11.97 0.81 -7.69
C GLU A 98 10.74 -0.08 -7.46
N TRP A 99 10.45 -0.43 -6.19
CA TRP A 99 9.25 -1.19 -5.84
C TRP A 99 7.95 -0.42 -6.07
N VAL A 100 7.94 0.87 -5.73
CA VAL A 100 6.76 1.74 -5.88
C VAL A 100 6.39 1.84 -7.35
N ASP A 101 7.36 2.10 -8.23
CA ASP A 101 7.16 2.18 -9.67
C ASP A 101 6.68 0.84 -10.26
N ALA A 102 7.37 -0.25 -9.92
CA ALA A 102 7.03 -1.59 -10.41
C ALA A 102 5.62 -2.03 -9.98
N VAL A 103 5.22 -1.77 -8.73
CA VAL A 103 3.87 -2.09 -8.24
C VAL A 103 2.81 -1.25 -8.93
N ALA A 104 3.04 0.05 -9.12
CA ALA A 104 2.07 0.89 -9.81
C ALA A 104 1.86 0.46 -11.27
N CYS A 105 2.94 0.17 -11.99
CA CYS A 105 2.88 -0.33 -13.35
C CYS A 105 2.12 -1.67 -13.43
N SER A 106 2.47 -2.65 -12.60
CA SER A 106 1.85 -3.99 -12.64
C SER A 106 0.38 -3.99 -12.18
N PHE A 107 0.01 -3.08 -11.25
CA PHE A 107 -1.38 -2.89 -10.82
C PHE A 107 -2.22 -2.24 -11.93
N ASP A 108 -1.68 -1.24 -12.63
CA ASP A 108 -2.36 -0.59 -13.77
C ASP A 108 -2.65 -1.59 -14.89
N GLU A 109 -1.67 -2.42 -15.27
CA GLU A 109 -1.83 -3.49 -16.26
C GLU A 109 -2.95 -4.49 -15.90
N ARG A 110 -3.20 -4.69 -14.61
CA ARG A 110 -4.22 -5.59 -14.07
C ARG A 110 -5.51 -4.87 -13.66
N HIS A 111 -5.61 -3.57 -13.92
CA HIS A 111 -6.76 -2.74 -13.55
C HIS A 111 -7.04 -2.72 -12.03
N VAL A 112 -6.02 -2.96 -11.19
CA VAL A 112 -6.11 -2.78 -9.75
C VAL A 112 -5.93 -1.29 -9.46
N ARG A 113 -6.96 -0.64 -8.94
CA ARG A 113 -6.89 0.80 -8.68
C ARG A 113 -6.11 1.07 -7.40
N LEU A 114 -5.03 1.83 -7.54
CA LEU A 114 -4.17 2.21 -6.43
C LEU A 114 -4.62 3.57 -5.88
N ARG A 115 -5.10 3.61 -4.63
CA ARG A 115 -5.41 4.87 -3.93
C ARG A 115 -4.14 5.61 -3.51
N GLY A 116 -3.07 4.88 -3.23
CA GLY A 116 -1.77 5.44 -2.89
C GLY A 116 -0.79 4.39 -2.38
N GLN A 117 0.48 4.76 -2.39
CA GLN A 117 1.54 3.99 -1.73
C GLN A 117 2.10 4.81 -0.58
N VAL A 118 2.32 4.17 0.57
CA VAL A 118 2.77 4.84 1.80
C VAL A 118 4.03 4.16 2.29
N ILE A 119 5.01 4.93 2.75
CA ILE A 119 6.13 4.38 3.52
C ILE A 119 5.91 4.64 5.02
N VAL A 120 6.20 3.64 5.84
CA VAL A 120 6.21 3.73 7.30
C VAL A 120 7.64 3.52 7.77
N HIS A 121 8.23 4.54 8.39
CA HIS A 121 9.61 4.54 8.86
C HIS A 121 9.72 5.24 10.22
N ASP A 122 10.91 5.29 10.82
CA ASP A 122 11.05 5.72 12.22
C ASP A 122 10.64 7.19 12.48
N ARG A 123 10.61 8.03 11.44
CA ARG A 123 10.13 9.43 11.51
C ARG A 123 8.62 9.60 11.34
N GLY A 124 7.88 8.55 10.98
CA GLY A 124 6.44 8.63 10.72
C GLY A 124 6.02 7.92 9.44
N VAL A 125 4.93 8.41 8.85
CA VAL A 125 4.38 7.90 7.60
C VAL A 125 4.34 8.99 6.55
N GLU A 126 4.66 8.63 5.31
CA GLU A 126 4.72 9.55 4.18
C GLU A 126 4.06 8.90 2.95
N LEU A 127 3.27 9.68 2.23
CA LEU A 127 2.72 9.25 0.94
C LEU A 127 3.84 9.31 -0.09
N LEU A 128 3.96 8.25 -0.88
CA LEU A 128 4.89 8.17 -1.99
C LEU A 128 4.15 8.62 -3.24
N GLU A 129 4.37 9.87 -3.63
CA GLU A 129 3.89 10.40 -4.90
C GLU A 129 4.80 9.85 -6.00
N LEU A 130 4.24 8.98 -6.83
CA LEU A 130 4.85 8.68 -8.12
C LEU A 130 4.71 9.94 -8.97
N ASP A 131 5.81 10.44 -9.49
CA ASP A 131 5.77 11.47 -10.52
C ASP A 131 4.91 10.89 -11.65
N GLU A 132 3.78 11.52 -11.96
CA GLU A 132 2.99 11.16 -13.12
C GLU A 132 3.91 11.37 -14.33
N GLY A 133 4.53 10.27 -14.79
CA GLY A 133 5.43 10.28 -15.92
C GLY A 133 4.73 10.97 -17.08
N ALA A 134 5.19 12.17 -17.40
CA ALA A 134 4.79 12.88 -18.60
C ALA A 134 5.16 12.02 -19.82
N ALA A 135 4.19 11.33 -20.42
CA ALA A 135 4.18 10.93 -21.83
C ALA A 135 2.80 10.41 -22.25
#